data_AF-A0AAN7XRD3-F1
#
_entry.id   AF-A0AAN7XRD3-F1
#
_cell.length_a   1.000
_cell.length_b   1.000
_cell.length_c   1.000
_cell.angle_alpha   90.00
_cell.angle_beta   90.00
_cell.angle_gamma   90.00
#
_symmetry.space_group_name_H-M   'P 1'
#
loop_
_entity.id
_entity.type
_entity.pdbx_description
1 polymer ?
#
loop_
_entity_poly.entity_id
_entity_poly.type
_entity_poly.pdbx_seq_one_letter_code
_entity_poly.pdbx_strand_id
1 'polypeptide(L)'
;MPPKTKSKKVVKGKSSAVVDGLSTDEMSKDQLEEHIIRLREELDREREERSYFQLERDKIQAFWEISKRSLEETKAELRNRQREREEAVERHRVEITVYKQKLKHVLSEQHNTVSGLKIDGVASTGLIQQQQTEAELGLRRGVHSLQADFREKKLHNGNCIKELKLKHQVELMELTNTYDKRFRAIEVKYHKKMEAMIEAEGKKRRAEVLEVEDRMSSRVVALMQDHERAIRGAEEYYSSIQSKMLADQKLLKEELAEVTKLQVRIDKDLSAAQQENRRLSEALQEAQQTLPALHRRLQEDNQAKAKMAASKARMKLMDQELRDLTVKHELLLQAFEKVQQERDDLLRRQTQAILDVQQRSGLKQLLLERKLAALTETVEKKEAQLCAALSTSKVAQSAGGSAANKVEDILESKQVTINDLQGGLARDCKEYDELLRSCQEKLQALGVPLYDFPFRPSQQILGRQDSPGPDPKH
;
A
#
# COMPACT_ATOMS: atom_id res chain seq x y z
N MET A 1 32.90 -93.67 208.81
CA MET A 1 33.39 -95.06 208.62
C MET A 1 34.88 -95.14 209.04
N PRO A 2 35.44 -96.33 209.32
CA PRO A 2 36.69 -96.56 210.12
C PRO A 2 37.98 -96.55 209.24
N PRO A 3 39.21 -96.83 209.77
CA PRO A 3 39.65 -97.28 211.12
C PRO A 3 40.68 -96.34 211.82
N LYS A 4 41.06 -96.46 213.11
CA LYS A 4 40.73 -97.34 214.27
C LYS A 4 41.67 -98.52 214.64
N THR A 5 42.82 -98.21 215.26
CA THR A 5 43.58 -99.04 216.23
C THR A 5 44.06 -98.13 217.38
N LYS A 6 43.80 -98.36 218.68
CA LYS A 6 44.32 -99.41 219.62
C LYS A 6 45.82 -99.21 219.95
N SER A 7 46.29 -99.25 221.21
CA SER A 7 45.65 -99.61 222.50
C SER A 7 46.47 -99.32 223.78
N LYS A 8 45.79 -99.28 224.95
CA LYS A 8 46.28 -99.43 226.38
C LYS A 8 47.19 -98.30 226.93
N LYS A 9 47.07 -97.76 228.16
CA LYS A 9 46.44 -98.09 229.48
C LYS A 9 47.30 -98.98 230.42
N VAL A 10 47.26 -98.66 231.74
CA VAL A 10 47.72 -99.42 232.96
C VAL A 10 49.15 -99.07 233.47
N VAL A 11 49.49 -98.94 234.77
CA VAL A 11 48.77 -98.51 236.02
C VAL A 11 49.76 -98.36 237.23
N LYS A 12 49.35 -97.67 238.32
CA LYS A 12 49.84 -97.65 239.75
C LYS A 12 51.35 -97.77 240.11
N GLY A 13 51.76 -96.83 240.97
CA GLY A 13 52.78 -96.95 242.05
C GLY A 13 53.04 -95.54 242.60
N LYS A 14 52.79 -95.14 243.87
CA LYS A 14 52.81 -95.75 245.22
C LYS A 14 54.19 -95.92 245.85
N SER A 15 54.85 -94.80 246.16
CA SER A 15 55.89 -94.72 247.20
C SER A 15 56.09 -93.27 247.66
N SER A 16 56.24 -93.08 248.98
CA SER A 16 56.82 -91.92 249.69
C SER A 16 56.42 -90.50 249.27
N ALA A 17 55.75 -89.78 250.17
CA ALA A 17 55.87 -88.33 250.20
C ALA A 17 57.25 -87.97 250.80
N VAL A 18 58.24 -87.72 249.93
CA VAL A 18 59.49 -87.08 250.33
C VAL A 18 59.34 -85.58 250.08
N VAL A 19 59.41 -84.79 251.13
CA VAL A 19 59.42 -83.32 251.09
C VAL A 19 60.69 -82.89 251.82
N ASP A 20 61.61 -82.24 251.10
CA ASP A 20 62.89 -81.67 251.58
C ASP A 20 63.75 -82.52 252.52
N GLY A 21 63.68 -83.85 252.41
CA GLY A 21 64.69 -84.78 252.95
C GLY A 21 64.76 -84.93 254.47
N LEU A 22 63.82 -84.34 255.22
CA LEU A 22 63.75 -84.41 256.69
C LEU A 22 62.45 -85.08 257.16
N SER A 23 62.47 -85.65 258.36
CA SER A 23 61.27 -86.23 258.99
C SER A 23 60.38 -85.11 259.54
N THR A 24 59.08 -85.20 259.28
CA THR A 24 58.09 -84.26 259.83
C THR A 24 57.93 -84.34 261.34
N ASP A 25 58.46 -85.39 261.98
CA ASP A 25 58.43 -85.57 263.45
C ASP A 25 59.56 -84.84 264.20
N GLU A 26 60.55 -84.26 263.50
CA GLU A 26 61.70 -83.56 264.10
C GLU A 26 61.76 -82.06 263.76
N MET A 27 60.89 -81.57 262.87
CA MET A 27 60.82 -80.17 262.45
C MET A 27 60.18 -79.29 263.53
N SER A 28 60.73 -78.11 263.80
CA SER A 28 60.06 -77.14 264.67
C SER A 28 58.80 -76.58 263.99
N LYS A 29 57.84 -76.11 264.79
CA LYS A 29 56.59 -75.50 264.30
C LYS A 29 56.86 -74.40 263.26
N ASP A 30 57.87 -73.58 263.50
CA ASP A 30 58.21 -72.42 262.65
C ASP A 30 58.77 -72.86 261.28
N GLN A 31 59.50 -73.98 261.25
CA GLN A 31 60.04 -74.56 259.99
C GLN A 31 58.93 -75.16 259.11
N LEU A 32 57.88 -75.72 259.71
CA LEU A 32 56.69 -76.18 258.99
C LEU A 32 55.85 -75.00 258.47
N GLU A 33 55.76 -73.89 259.21
CA GLU A 33 55.08 -72.67 258.77
C GLU A 33 55.81 -72.00 257.59
N GLU A 34 57.14 -71.97 257.57
CA GLU A 34 57.92 -71.54 256.39
C GLU A 34 57.64 -72.39 255.15
N HIS A 35 57.57 -73.72 255.29
CA HIS A 35 57.35 -74.61 254.14
C HIS A 35 55.97 -74.40 253.50
N ILE A 36 54.95 -74.18 254.34
CA ILE A 36 53.59 -73.82 253.91
C ILE A 36 53.56 -72.47 253.18
N ILE A 37 54.44 -71.53 253.50
CA ILE A 37 54.55 -70.25 252.77
C ILE A 37 55.14 -70.47 251.38
N ARG A 38 56.28 -71.19 251.26
CA ARG A 38 56.92 -71.45 249.95
C ARG A 38 55.99 -72.17 248.98
N LEU A 39 55.27 -73.20 249.44
CA LEU A 39 54.29 -73.93 248.64
C LEU A 39 53.08 -73.08 248.22
N ARG A 40 52.74 -72.01 248.96
CA ARG A 40 51.72 -71.04 248.53
C ARG A 40 52.27 -70.11 247.45
N GLU A 41 53.48 -69.58 247.62
CA GLU A 41 54.12 -68.74 246.60
C GLU A 41 54.33 -69.48 245.27
N GLU A 42 54.68 -70.77 245.31
CA GLU A 42 54.78 -71.62 244.13
C GLU A 42 53.40 -71.85 243.48
N LEU A 43 52.36 -72.13 244.28
CA LEU A 43 50.99 -72.26 243.80
C LEU A 43 50.45 -70.97 243.18
N ASP A 44 50.82 -69.81 243.73
CA ASP A 44 50.43 -68.50 243.21
C ASP A 44 51.23 -68.09 241.96
N ARG A 45 52.52 -68.42 241.87
CA ARG A 45 53.29 -68.30 240.61
C ARG A 45 52.71 -69.18 239.50
N GLU A 46 52.39 -70.44 239.78
CA GLU A 46 51.69 -71.34 238.83
C GLU A 46 50.32 -70.81 238.40
N ARG A 47 49.59 -70.10 239.28
CA ARG A 47 48.33 -69.42 238.94
C ARG A 47 48.57 -68.21 238.03
N GLU A 48 49.58 -67.40 238.31
CA GLU A 48 49.97 -66.23 237.50
C GLU A 48 50.45 -66.66 236.11
N GLU A 49 51.35 -67.63 236.00
CA GLU A 49 51.81 -68.19 234.73
C GLU A 49 50.64 -68.79 233.92
N ARG A 50 49.77 -69.58 234.56
CA ARG A 50 48.57 -70.11 233.90
C ARG A 50 47.64 -68.99 233.42
N SER A 51 47.50 -67.90 234.18
CA SER A 51 46.72 -66.72 233.78
C SER A 51 47.35 -66.00 232.58
N TYR A 52 48.68 -65.84 232.58
CA TYR A 52 49.44 -65.25 231.49
C TYR A 52 49.34 -66.08 230.19
N PHE A 53 49.58 -67.41 230.26
CA PHE A 53 49.43 -68.28 229.10
C PHE A 53 47.99 -68.40 228.60
N GLN A 54 47.00 -68.27 229.50
CA GLN A 54 45.58 -68.16 229.14
C GLN A 54 45.32 -66.86 228.35
N LEU A 55 45.81 -65.71 228.82
CA LEU A 55 45.66 -64.42 228.14
C LEU A 55 46.38 -64.38 226.79
N GLU A 56 47.63 -64.85 226.70
CA GLU A 56 48.36 -64.90 225.42
C GLU A 56 47.73 -65.88 224.43
N ARG A 57 47.22 -67.04 224.87
CA ARG A 57 46.42 -67.95 224.03
C ARG A 57 45.17 -67.26 223.48
N ASP A 58 44.41 -66.59 224.34
CA ASP A 58 43.14 -65.98 223.95
C ASP A 58 43.35 -64.73 223.06
N LYS A 59 44.47 -64.03 223.25
CA LYS A 59 45.00 -62.96 222.37
C LYS A 59 45.45 -63.50 221.01
N ILE A 60 46.18 -64.62 220.97
CA ILE A 60 46.57 -65.31 219.72
C ILE A 60 45.32 -65.81 218.98
N GLN A 61 44.34 -66.36 219.69
CA GLN A 61 43.05 -66.77 219.11
C GLN A 61 42.30 -65.56 218.51
N ALA A 62 42.22 -64.44 219.23
CA ALA A 62 41.60 -63.21 218.71
C ALA A 62 42.32 -62.68 217.46
N PHE A 63 43.67 -62.64 217.46
CA PHE A 63 44.44 -62.27 216.27
C PHE A 63 44.22 -63.23 215.10
N TRP A 64 44.15 -64.54 215.36
CA TRP A 64 43.86 -65.55 214.33
C TRP A 64 42.46 -65.37 213.75
N GLU A 65 41.44 -65.13 214.57
CA GLU A 65 40.07 -64.87 214.10
C GLU A 65 39.93 -63.56 213.33
N ILE A 66 40.61 -62.49 213.75
CA ILE A 66 40.64 -61.21 213.02
C ILE A 66 41.36 -61.39 211.68
N SER A 67 42.52 -62.03 211.66
CA SER A 67 43.29 -62.29 210.44
C SER A 67 42.53 -63.22 209.49
N LYS A 68 41.82 -64.21 210.02
CA LYS A 68 40.94 -65.10 209.25
C LYS A 68 39.76 -64.33 208.64
N ARG A 69 39.06 -63.49 209.41
CA ARG A 69 37.96 -62.65 208.90
C ARG A 69 38.44 -61.68 207.82
N SER A 70 39.54 -60.95 208.06
CA SER A 70 40.15 -60.08 207.06
C SER A 70 40.59 -60.82 205.79
N LEU A 71 41.10 -62.05 205.92
CA LEU A 71 41.42 -62.92 204.79
C LEU A 71 40.18 -63.44 204.05
N GLU A 72 39.05 -63.63 204.73
CA GLU A 72 37.77 -64.03 204.11
C GLU A 72 37.08 -62.84 203.43
N GLU A 73 37.14 -61.65 204.02
CA GLU A 73 36.70 -60.35 203.49
C GLU A 73 37.47 -59.96 202.22
N THR A 74 38.80 -59.90 202.27
CA THR A 74 39.64 -59.60 201.09
C THR A 74 39.48 -60.63 199.97
N LYS A 75 39.24 -61.91 200.29
CA LYS A 75 38.85 -62.93 199.30
C LYS A 75 37.45 -62.68 198.73
N ALA A 76 36.51 -62.12 199.48
CA ALA A 76 35.19 -61.73 198.98
C ALA A 76 35.29 -60.51 198.05
N GLU A 77 36.04 -59.48 198.44
CA GLU A 77 36.33 -58.30 197.62
C GLU A 77 37.02 -58.69 196.29
N LEU A 78 38.01 -59.59 196.33
CA LEU A 78 38.69 -60.05 195.12
C LEU A 78 37.74 -60.79 194.17
N ARG A 79 36.81 -61.60 194.69
CA ARG A 79 35.74 -62.23 193.88
C ARG A 79 34.75 -61.19 193.33
N ASN A 80 34.41 -60.15 194.08
CA ASN A 80 33.55 -59.07 193.61
C ASN A 80 34.23 -58.29 192.47
N ARG A 81 35.48 -57.86 192.67
CA ARG A 81 36.31 -57.19 191.66
C ARG A 81 36.58 -58.05 190.43
N GLN A 82 36.57 -59.37 190.56
CA GLN A 82 36.64 -60.28 189.42
C GLN A 82 35.32 -60.32 188.63
N ARG A 83 34.17 -60.43 189.31
CA ARG A 83 32.85 -60.34 188.67
C ARG A 83 32.62 -58.98 188.00
N GLU A 84 32.96 -57.88 188.66
CA GLU A 84 32.91 -56.52 188.10
C GLU A 84 33.68 -56.40 186.75
N ARG A 85 34.82 -57.08 186.63
CA ARG A 85 35.59 -57.16 185.37
C ARG A 85 34.94 -58.06 184.33
N GLU A 86 34.44 -59.23 184.73
CA GLU A 86 33.76 -60.17 183.83
C GLU A 86 32.49 -59.55 183.24
N GLU A 87 31.69 -58.88 184.08
CA GLU A 87 30.53 -58.08 183.67
C GLU A 87 30.91 -56.89 182.77
N ALA A 88 32.05 -56.23 183.01
CA ALA A 88 32.54 -55.17 182.13
C ALA A 88 32.97 -55.70 180.75
N VAL A 89 33.67 -56.84 180.72
CA VAL A 89 34.08 -57.50 179.47
C VAL A 89 32.86 -57.96 178.67
N GLU A 90 31.87 -58.57 179.30
CA GLU A 90 30.67 -59.02 178.59
C GLU A 90 29.78 -57.84 178.16
N ARG A 91 29.68 -56.76 178.94
CA ARG A 91 29.04 -55.51 178.48
C ARG A 91 29.71 -54.94 177.23
N HIS A 92 31.04 -54.78 177.23
CA HIS A 92 31.77 -54.31 176.05
C HIS A 92 31.66 -55.26 174.86
N ARG A 93 31.60 -56.58 175.09
CA ARG A 93 31.34 -57.57 174.04
C ARG A 93 29.96 -57.39 173.42
N VAL A 94 28.91 -57.22 174.25
CA VAL A 94 27.55 -56.94 173.79
C VAL A 94 27.51 -55.61 173.02
N GLU A 95 28.09 -54.53 173.54
CA GLU A 95 28.23 -53.25 172.86
C GLU A 95 28.86 -53.41 171.47
N ILE A 96 30.00 -54.10 171.36
CA ILE A 96 30.68 -54.38 170.08
C ILE A 96 29.76 -55.15 169.12
N THR A 97 28.99 -56.14 169.58
CA THR A 97 28.03 -56.85 168.70
C THR A 97 26.89 -55.94 168.22
N VAL A 98 26.36 -55.07 169.10
CA VAL A 98 25.31 -54.10 168.78
C VAL A 98 25.81 -53.07 167.78
N TYR A 99 27.01 -52.50 167.98
CA TYR A 99 27.62 -51.56 167.02
C TYR A 99 27.93 -52.24 165.68
N LYS A 100 28.41 -53.49 165.68
CA LYS A 100 28.65 -54.27 164.46
C LYS A 100 27.35 -54.54 163.69
N GLN A 101 26.24 -54.78 164.39
CA GLN A 101 24.92 -54.97 163.76
C GLN A 101 24.31 -53.65 163.26
N LYS A 102 24.47 -52.54 164.00
CA LYS A 102 24.10 -51.20 163.54
C LYS A 102 24.87 -50.79 162.28
N LEU A 103 26.18 -51.03 162.24
CA LEU A 103 27.01 -50.76 161.05
C LEU A 103 26.57 -51.59 159.85
N LYS A 104 26.26 -52.89 160.05
CA LYS A 104 25.66 -53.73 158.99
C LYS A 104 24.34 -53.15 158.47
N HIS A 105 23.44 -52.72 159.36
CA HIS A 105 22.16 -52.11 158.98
C HIS A 105 22.40 -50.89 158.08
N VAL A 106 23.16 -49.89 158.58
CA VAL A 106 23.44 -48.65 157.84
C VAL A 106 24.11 -48.92 156.50
N LEU A 107 25.07 -49.85 156.41
CA LEU A 107 25.70 -50.23 155.14
C LEU A 107 24.70 -50.91 154.18
N SER A 108 23.82 -51.78 154.67
CA SER A 108 22.79 -52.42 153.84
C SER A 108 21.71 -51.42 153.38
N GLU A 109 21.33 -50.48 154.24
CA GLU A 109 20.35 -49.42 153.99
C GLU A 109 20.89 -48.41 152.96
N GLN A 110 22.14 -47.98 153.10
CA GLN A 110 22.84 -47.18 152.10
C GLN A 110 22.98 -47.93 150.76
N HIS A 111 23.36 -49.22 150.79
CA HIS A 111 23.51 -50.02 149.58
C HIS A 111 22.17 -50.20 148.85
N ASN A 112 21.09 -50.49 149.58
CA ASN A 112 19.74 -50.60 149.04
C ASN A 112 19.26 -49.25 148.47
N THR A 113 19.47 -48.15 149.19
CA THR A 113 19.10 -46.79 148.74
C THR A 113 19.84 -46.39 147.46
N VAL A 114 21.16 -46.61 147.41
CA VAL A 114 21.97 -46.34 146.21
C VAL A 114 21.58 -47.26 145.05
N SER A 115 21.18 -48.50 145.32
CA SER A 115 20.72 -49.43 144.27
C SER A 115 19.35 -49.05 143.73
N GLY A 116 18.40 -48.66 144.59
CA GLY A 116 17.11 -48.10 144.21
C GLY A 116 17.26 -46.86 143.33
N LEU A 117 17.99 -45.84 143.81
CA LEU A 117 18.25 -44.61 143.04
C LEU A 117 18.93 -44.87 141.68
N LYS A 118 19.76 -45.92 141.56
CA LYS A 118 20.34 -46.35 140.26
C LYS A 118 19.31 -47.01 139.36
N ILE A 119 18.44 -47.87 139.90
CA ILE A 119 17.34 -48.51 139.14
C ILE A 119 16.35 -47.44 138.67
N ASP A 120 15.91 -46.54 139.56
CA ASP A 120 15.00 -45.44 139.24
C ASP A 120 15.61 -44.49 138.20
N GLY A 121 16.91 -44.16 138.34
CA GLY A 121 17.65 -43.36 137.37
C GLY A 121 17.72 -44.02 135.98
N VAL A 122 18.00 -45.32 135.91
CA VAL A 122 18.02 -46.08 134.64
C VAL A 122 16.61 -46.20 134.05
N ALA A 123 15.59 -46.49 134.86
CA ALA A 123 14.20 -46.60 134.42
C ALA A 123 13.66 -45.26 133.89
N SER A 124 13.93 -44.16 134.59
CA SER A 124 13.58 -42.80 134.16
C SER A 124 14.29 -42.42 132.86
N THR A 125 15.60 -42.70 132.75
CA THR A 125 16.38 -42.44 131.53
C THR A 125 15.86 -43.26 130.35
N GLY A 126 15.54 -44.55 130.57
CA GLY A 126 14.99 -45.43 129.55
C GLY A 126 13.60 -45.00 129.09
N LEU A 127 12.72 -44.57 130.00
CA LEU A 127 11.40 -44.03 129.67
C LEU A 127 11.50 -42.73 128.85
N ILE A 128 12.41 -41.82 129.21
CA ILE A 128 12.66 -40.58 128.46
C ILE A 128 13.21 -40.92 127.05
N GLN A 129 14.15 -41.85 126.94
CA GLN A 129 14.67 -42.32 125.65
C GLN A 129 13.58 -42.95 124.79
N GLN A 130 12.73 -43.81 125.36
CA GLN A 130 11.60 -44.40 124.64
C GLN A 130 10.66 -43.32 124.11
N GLN A 131 10.21 -42.38 124.96
CA GLN A 131 9.34 -41.27 124.56
C GLN A 131 9.97 -40.40 123.45
N GLN A 132 11.28 -40.14 123.53
CA GLN A 132 12.01 -39.41 122.48
C GLN A 132 12.02 -40.20 121.16
N THR A 133 12.29 -41.52 121.17
CA THR A 133 12.26 -42.34 119.95
C THR A 133 10.87 -42.45 119.34
N GLU A 134 9.81 -42.55 120.17
CA GLU A 134 8.42 -42.58 119.70
C GLU A 134 8.01 -41.24 119.07
N ALA A 135 8.41 -40.12 119.67
CA ALA A 135 8.21 -38.78 119.13
C ALA A 135 8.98 -38.56 117.82
N GLU A 136 10.25 -38.97 117.75
CA GLU A 136 11.04 -38.94 116.52
C GLU A 136 10.40 -39.77 115.39
N LEU A 137 9.95 -40.99 115.68
CA LEU A 137 9.25 -41.83 114.72
C LEU A 137 7.91 -41.19 114.28
N GLY A 138 7.22 -40.51 115.18
CA GLY A 138 6.04 -39.69 114.88
C GLY A 138 6.35 -38.57 113.88
N LEU A 139 7.38 -37.77 114.16
CA LEU A 139 7.82 -36.67 113.30
C LEU A 139 8.32 -37.18 111.93
N ARG A 140 9.11 -38.25 111.89
CA ARG A 140 9.59 -38.88 110.66
C ARG A 140 8.42 -39.36 109.79
N ARG A 141 7.40 -40.02 110.38
CA ARG A 141 6.16 -40.39 109.68
C ARG A 141 5.43 -39.15 109.13
N GLY A 142 5.25 -38.11 109.95
CA GLY A 142 4.59 -36.87 109.53
C GLY A 142 5.31 -36.18 108.36
N VAL A 143 6.64 -36.10 108.38
CA VAL A 143 7.45 -35.55 107.28
C VAL A 143 7.29 -36.37 106.00
N HIS A 144 7.26 -37.71 106.08
CA HIS A 144 7.03 -38.55 104.91
C HIS A 144 5.63 -38.40 104.32
N SER A 145 4.58 -38.32 105.16
CA SER A 145 3.21 -38.05 104.69
C SER A 145 3.10 -36.68 104.01
N LEU A 146 3.59 -35.61 104.66
CA LEU A 146 3.59 -34.26 104.06
C LEU A 146 4.39 -34.20 102.74
N GLN A 147 5.46 -34.99 102.62
CA GLN A 147 6.22 -35.11 101.37
C GLN A 147 5.44 -35.86 100.28
N ALA A 148 4.62 -36.87 100.63
CA ALA A 148 3.72 -37.55 99.71
C ALA A 148 2.61 -36.61 99.22
N ASP A 149 1.87 -35.98 100.15
CA ASP A 149 0.84 -34.96 99.87
C ASP A 149 1.35 -33.86 98.92
N PHE A 150 2.57 -33.37 99.15
CA PHE A 150 3.18 -32.33 98.33
C PHE A 150 3.49 -32.82 96.91
N ARG A 151 3.98 -34.07 96.75
CA ARG A 151 4.21 -34.69 95.45
C ARG A 151 2.90 -34.90 94.69
N GLU A 152 1.86 -35.37 95.37
CA GLU A 152 0.53 -35.56 94.79
C GLU A 152 -0.08 -34.22 94.35
N LYS A 153 -0.13 -33.22 95.23
CA LYS A 153 -0.64 -31.86 94.91
C LYS A 153 0.13 -31.22 93.75
N LYS A 154 1.45 -31.41 93.67
CA LYS A 154 2.28 -30.95 92.55
C LYS A 154 1.94 -31.67 91.23
N LEU A 155 1.69 -32.98 91.27
CA LEU A 155 1.31 -33.77 90.10
C LEU A 155 -0.12 -33.45 89.63
N HIS A 156 -1.07 -33.32 90.56
CA HIS A 156 -2.44 -32.91 90.30
C HIS A 156 -2.50 -31.53 89.64
N ASN A 157 -1.87 -30.51 90.24
CA ASN A 157 -1.78 -29.17 89.64
C ASN A 157 -1.10 -29.21 88.25
N GLY A 158 -0.03 -29.98 88.10
CA GLY A 158 0.63 -30.21 86.82
C GLY A 158 -0.27 -30.84 85.76
N ASN A 159 -1.26 -31.64 86.14
CA ASN A 159 -2.26 -32.21 85.24
C ASN A 159 -3.39 -31.22 84.95
N CYS A 160 -3.90 -30.49 85.94
CA CYS A 160 -4.88 -29.40 85.73
C CYS A 160 -4.36 -28.34 84.74
N ILE A 161 -3.07 -27.97 84.84
CA ILE A 161 -2.43 -27.04 83.91
C ILE A 161 -2.34 -27.61 82.48
N LYS A 162 -2.11 -28.92 82.31
CA LYS A 162 -2.13 -29.57 80.98
C LYS A 162 -3.55 -29.61 80.40
N GLU A 163 -4.54 -29.97 81.23
CA GLU A 163 -5.94 -30.05 80.82
C GLU A 163 -6.48 -28.68 80.40
N LEU A 164 -6.18 -27.62 81.16
CA LEU A 164 -6.56 -26.25 80.83
C LEU A 164 -5.91 -25.78 79.54
N LYS A 165 -4.62 -26.10 79.31
CA LYS A 165 -3.93 -25.80 78.04
C LYS A 165 -4.54 -26.55 76.86
N LEU A 166 -4.94 -27.82 77.05
CA LEU A 166 -5.59 -28.62 76.00
C LEU A 166 -6.97 -28.06 75.65
N LYS A 167 -7.79 -27.70 76.65
CA LYS A 167 -9.09 -27.02 76.44
C LYS A 167 -8.92 -25.73 75.66
N HIS A 168 -7.99 -24.86 76.08
CA HIS A 168 -7.70 -23.62 75.38
C HIS A 168 -7.21 -23.85 73.93
N GLN A 169 -6.43 -24.89 73.67
CA GLN A 169 -6.00 -25.24 72.32
C GLN A 169 -7.18 -25.71 71.44
N VAL A 170 -8.15 -26.44 72.00
CA VAL A 170 -9.39 -26.82 71.31
C VAL A 170 -10.25 -25.59 71.04
N GLU A 171 -10.46 -24.72 72.02
CA GLU A 171 -11.21 -23.45 71.87
C GLU A 171 -10.62 -22.58 70.75
N LEU A 172 -9.29 -22.43 70.70
CA LEU A 172 -8.61 -21.70 69.62
C LEU A 172 -8.81 -22.36 68.25
N MET A 173 -8.70 -23.70 68.17
CA MET A 173 -8.91 -24.44 66.93
C MET A 173 -10.35 -24.33 66.42
N GLU A 174 -11.34 -24.41 67.32
CA GLU A 174 -12.75 -24.20 67.00
C GLU A 174 -12.99 -22.76 66.54
N LEU A 175 -12.43 -21.77 67.24
CA LEU A 175 -12.56 -20.36 66.89
C LEU A 175 -12.00 -20.09 65.48
N THR A 176 -10.76 -20.52 65.19
CA THR A 176 -10.16 -20.44 63.84
C THR A 176 -11.07 -21.11 62.79
N ASN A 177 -11.55 -22.32 63.05
CA ASN A 177 -12.44 -23.05 62.15
C ASN A 177 -13.77 -22.30 61.89
N THR A 178 -14.34 -21.61 62.89
CA THR A 178 -15.52 -20.76 62.67
C THR A 178 -15.22 -19.52 61.83
N TYR A 179 -14.03 -18.92 61.97
CA TYR A 179 -13.61 -17.80 61.14
C TYR A 179 -13.30 -18.25 59.70
N ASP A 180 -12.58 -19.36 59.49
CA ASP A 180 -12.31 -19.92 58.16
C ASP A 180 -13.61 -20.22 57.40
N LYS A 181 -14.61 -20.81 58.09
CA LYS A 181 -15.95 -21.04 57.52
C LYS A 181 -16.65 -19.73 57.13
N ARG A 182 -16.52 -18.68 57.95
CA ARG A 182 -17.08 -17.34 57.65
C ARG A 182 -16.36 -16.69 56.46
N PHE A 183 -15.03 -16.73 56.41
CA PHE A 183 -14.25 -16.21 55.29
C PHE A 183 -14.61 -16.92 53.99
N ARG A 184 -14.59 -18.25 53.93
CA ARG A 184 -14.99 -19.03 52.74
C ARG A 184 -16.43 -18.75 52.30
N ALA A 185 -17.36 -18.58 53.24
CA ALA A 185 -18.74 -18.21 52.92
C ALA A 185 -18.84 -16.78 52.33
N ILE A 186 -18.01 -15.84 52.77
CA ILE A 186 -17.91 -14.49 52.22
C ILE A 186 -17.27 -14.52 50.83
N GLU A 187 -16.13 -15.22 50.67
CA GLU A 187 -15.42 -15.40 49.39
C GLU A 187 -16.35 -15.97 48.32
N VAL A 188 -17.00 -17.11 48.58
CA VAL A 188 -17.95 -17.74 47.64
C VAL A 188 -19.14 -16.82 47.32
N LYS A 189 -19.62 -16.04 48.30
CA LYS A 189 -20.72 -15.08 48.09
C LYS A 189 -20.32 -13.91 47.19
N TYR A 190 -19.09 -13.41 47.29
CA TYR A 190 -18.59 -12.33 46.43
C TYR A 190 -18.10 -12.83 45.07
N HIS A 191 -17.52 -14.04 44.99
CA HIS A 191 -17.16 -14.67 43.72
C HIS A 191 -18.40 -14.86 42.83
N LYS A 192 -19.46 -15.48 43.36
CA LYS A 192 -20.74 -15.65 42.65
C LYS A 192 -21.39 -14.34 42.21
N LYS A 193 -21.23 -13.27 42.99
CA LYS A 193 -21.67 -11.92 42.58
C LYS A 193 -20.85 -11.37 41.42
N MET A 194 -19.54 -11.59 41.42
CA MET A 194 -18.65 -11.16 40.34
C MET A 194 -18.93 -11.94 39.06
N GLU A 195 -19.04 -13.28 39.14
CA GLU A 195 -19.42 -14.15 38.02
C GLU A 195 -20.75 -13.70 37.38
N ALA A 196 -21.79 -13.48 38.19
CA ALA A 196 -23.09 -13.02 37.71
C ALA A 196 -23.05 -11.62 37.07
N MET A 197 -22.22 -10.70 37.58
CA MET A 197 -22.02 -9.38 36.97
C MET A 197 -21.31 -9.49 35.62
N ILE A 198 -20.24 -10.28 35.53
CA ILE A 198 -19.50 -10.54 34.30
C ILE A 198 -20.40 -11.20 33.25
N GLU A 199 -21.24 -12.16 33.65
CA GLU A 199 -22.19 -12.80 32.74
C GLU A 199 -23.27 -11.82 32.26
N ALA A 200 -23.79 -10.93 33.12
CA ALA A 200 -24.80 -9.94 32.79
C ALA A 200 -24.27 -8.85 31.83
N GLU A 201 -23.14 -8.21 32.14
CA GLU A 201 -22.51 -7.23 31.22
C GLU A 201 -22.00 -7.92 29.95
N GLY A 202 -21.57 -9.19 30.02
CA GLY A 202 -21.25 -10.00 28.85
C GLY A 202 -22.45 -10.28 27.94
N LYS A 203 -23.63 -10.55 28.51
CA LYS A 203 -24.90 -10.69 27.75
C LYS A 203 -25.30 -9.36 27.11
N LYS A 204 -25.26 -8.27 27.88
CA LYS A 204 -25.57 -6.91 27.41
C LYS A 204 -24.67 -6.48 26.26
N ARG A 205 -23.35 -6.60 26.40
CA ARG A 205 -22.39 -6.29 25.32
C ARG A 205 -22.63 -7.10 24.05
N ARG A 206 -22.99 -8.39 24.17
CA ARG A 206 -23.34 -9.21 23.00
C ARG A 206 -24.62 -8.73 22.32
N ALA A 207 -25.64 -8.30 23.07
CA ALA A 207 -26.85 -7.71 22.51
C ALA A 207 -26.57 -6.36 21.82
N GLU A 208 -25.77 -5.49 22.43
CA GLU A 208 -25.34 -4.21 21.86
C GLU A 208 -24.54 -4.39 20.55
N VAL A 209 -23.66 -5.40 20.49
CA VAL A 209 -22.92 -5.75 19.26
C VAL A 209 -23.85 -6.27 18.17
N LEU A 210 -24.73 -7.24 18.47
CA LEU A 210 -25.70 -7.78 17.51
C LEU A 210 -26.61 -6.69 16.96
N GLU A 211 -27.09 -5.76 17.80
CA GLU A 211 -27.94 -4.66 17.34
C GLU A 211 -27.19 -3.70 16.39
N VAL A 212 -25.88 -3.49 16.61
CA VAL A 212 -25.04 -2.71 15.69
C VAL A 212 -24.77 -3.48 14.40
N GLU A 213 -24.53 -4.79 14.46
CA GLU A 213 -24.35 -5.67 13.30
C GLU A 213 -25.61 -5.75 12.44
N ASP A 214 -26.79 -5.86 13.04
CA ASP A 214 -28.10 -5.81 12.35
C ASP A 214 -28.34 -4.43 11.71
N ARG A 215 -28.06 -3.32 12.44
CA ARG A 215 -28.17 -1.96 11.90
C ARG A 215 -27.20 -1.72 10.74
N MET A 216 -25.96 -2.24 10.82
CA MET A 216 -24.98 -2.14 9.72
C MET A 216 -25.40 -3.00 8.52
N SER A 217 -25.82 -4.25 8.74
CA SER A 217 -26.26 -5.16 7.68
C SER A 217 -27.47 -4.60 6.93
N SER A 218 -28.46 -4.07 7.67
CA SER A 218 -29.63 -3.38 7.10
C SER A 218 -29.22 -2.18 6.24
N ARG A 219 -28.23 -1.40 6.68
CA ARG A 219 -27.69 -0.26 5.92
C ARG A 219 -26.93 -0.70 4.66
N VAL A 220 -26.20 -1.82 4.70
CA VAL A 220 -25.53 -2.38 3.52
C VAL A 220 -26.58 -2.84 2.49
N VAL A 221 -27.64 -3.54 2.91
CA VAL A 221 -28.73 -3.97 2.02
C VAL A 221 -29.44 -2.77 1.38
N ALA A 222 -29.78 -1.74 2.16
CA ALA A 222 -30.36 -0.50 1.62
C ALA A 222 -29.41 0.18 0.61
N LEU A 223 -28.13 0.28 0.93
CA LEU A 223 -27.13 0.89 0.04
C LEU A 223 -26.95 0.10 -1.26
N MET A 224 -27.01 -1.24 -1.22
CA MET A 224 -27.00 -2.08 -2.42
C MET A 224 -28.24 -1.81 -3.28
N GLN A 225 -29.43 -1.75 -2.69
CA GLN A 225 -30.67 -1.42 -3.43
C GLN A 225 -30.63 -0.02 -4.06
N ASP A 226 -30.01 0.96 -3.41
CA ASP A 226 -29.79 2.29 -4.00
C ASP A 226 -28.82 2.25 -5.17
N HIS A 227 -27.71 1.52 -5.08
CA HIS A 227 -26.77 1.35 -6.20
C HIS A 227 -27.42 0.62 -7.37
N GLU A 228 -28.17 -0.46 -7.12
CA GLU A 228 -28.92 -1.13 -8.19
C GLU A 228 -29.96 -0.22 -8.85
N ARG A 229 -30.68 0.62 -8.07
CA ARG A 229 -31.61 1.62 -8.60
C ARG A 229 -30.88 2.62 -9.50
N ALA A 230 -29.72 3.12 -9.07
CA ALA A 230 -28.91 4.04 -9.85
C ALA A 230 -28.35 3.41 -11.14
N ILE A 231 -27.91 2.15 -11.08
CA ILE A 231 -27.44 1.39 -12.24
C ILE A 231 -28.57 1.19 -13.24
N ARG A 232 -29.74 0.69 -12.81
CA ARG A 232 -30.92 0.52 -13.69
C ARG A 232 -31.34 1.84 -14.34
N GLY A 233 -31.39 2.94 -13.59
CA GLY A 233 -31.69 4.26 -14.15
C GLY A 233 -30.65 4.74 -15.18
N ALA A 234 -29.37 4.38 -15.02
CA ALA A 234 -28.34 4.67 -16.02
C ALA A 234 -28.47 3.76 -17.27
N GLU A 235 -28.78 2.47 -17.09
CA GLU A 235 -29.05 1.52 -18.17
C GLU A 235 -30.26 1.96 -19.00
N GLU A 236 -31.35 2.38 -18.36
CA GLU A 236 -32.55 2.95 -18.98
C GLU A 236 -32.22 4.24 -19.76
N TYR A 237 -31.43 5.15 -19.16
CA TYR A 237 -30.99 6.39 -19.80
C TYR A 237 -30.14 6.13 -21.06
N TYR A 238 -29.13 5.25 -20.98
CA TYR A 238 -28.31 4.89 -22.14
C TYR A 238 -29.12 4.13 -23.19
N SER A 239 -30.03 3.25 -22.81
CA SER A 239 -30.95 2.55 -23.73
C SER A 239 -31.88 3.52 -24.45
N SER A 240 -32.36 4.57 -23.75
CA SER A 240 -33.16 5.65 -24.34
C SER A 240 -32.35 6.48 -25.34
N ILE A 241 -31.11 6.83 -25.03
CA ILE A 241 -30.20 7.53 -25.96
C ILE A 241 -29.88 6.65 -27.18
N GLN A 242 -29.55 5.38 -26.99
CA GLN A 242 -29.31 4.44 -28.10
C GLN A 242 -30.55 4.30 -28.99
N SER A 243 -31.74 4.20 -28.40
CA SER A 243 -33.01 4.13 -29.13
C SER A 243 -33.28 5.40 -29.95
N LYS A 244 -32.96 6.59 -29.41
CA LYS A 244 -33.05 7.86 -30.14
C LYS A 244 -32.04 7.93 -31.28
N MET A 245 -30.75 7.67 -31.02
CA MET A 245 -29.72 7.65 -32.06
C MET A 245 -30.05 6.66 -33.19
N LEU A 246 -30.67 5.51 -32.88
CA LEU A 246 -31.13 4.54 -33.88
C LEU A 246 -32.38 5.01 -34.66
N ALA A 247 -33.23 5.86 -34.08
CA ALA A 247 -34.33 6.53 -34.78
C ALA A 247 -33.81 7.65 -35.68
N ASP A 248 -32.94 8.52 -35.16
CA ASP A 248 -32.29 9.61 -35.90
C ASP A 248 -31.49 9.06 -37.09
N GLN A 249 -30.75 7.94 -36.89
CA GLN A 249 -30.02 7.27 -37.96
C GLN A 249 -30.95 6.64 -39.02
N LYS A 250 -32.20 6.29 -38.70
CA LYS A 250 -33.19 5.85 -39.70
C LYS A 250 -33.72 7.04 -40.48
N LEU A 251 -34.14 8.11 -39.79
CA LEU A 251 -34.62 9.34 -40.42
C LEU A 251 -33.58 9.91 -41.39
N LEU A 252 -32.32 10.04 -40.98
CA LEU A 252 -31.22 10.52 -41.85
C LEU A 252 -30.95 9.60 -43.05
N LYS A 253 -31.21 8.29 -42.95
CA LYS A 253 -31.12 7.35 -44.08
C LYS A 253 -32.31 7.49 -45.04
N GLU A 254 -33.51 7.74 -44.51
CA GLU A 254 -34.72 7.98 -45.29
C GLU A 254 -34.65 9.33 -46.03
N GLU A 255 -34.20 10.39 -45.36
CA GLU A 255 -33.91 11.70 -45.96
C GLU A 255 -32.85 11.59 -47.06
N LEU A 256 -31.73 10.89 -46.81
CA LEU A 256 -30.68 10.68 -47.82
C LEU A 256 -31.18 9.82 -48.99
N ALA A 257 -32.11 8.89 -48.77
CA ALA A 257 -32.76 8.14 -49.84
C ALA A 257 -33.72 9.00 -50.68
N GLU A 258 -34.44 9.96 -50.08
CA GLU A 258 -35.25 10.93 -50.85
C GLU A 258 -34.40 11.97 -51.58
N VAL A 259 -33.36 12.51 -50.95
CA VAL A 259 -32.41 13.44 -51.59
C VAL A 259 -31.71 12.78 -52.78
N THR A 260 -31.30 11.52 -52.67
CA THR A 260 -30.71 10.79 -53.82
C THR A 260 -31.74 10.47 -54.92
N LYS A 261 -33.01 10.17 -54.59
CA LYS A 261 -34.09 10.08 -55.58
C LYS A 261 -34.33 11.40 -56.30
N LEU A 262 -34.31 12.52 -55.58
CA LEU A 262 -34.47 13.87 -56.13
C LEU A 262 -33.29 14.25 -57.02
N GLN A 263 -32.05 13.97 -56.60
CA GLN A 263 -30.84 14.18 -57.40
C GLN A 263 -30.93 13.41 -58.72
N VAL A 264 -31.31 12.12 -58.68
CA VAL A 264 -31.48 11.27 -59.89
C VAL A 264 -32.64 11.73 -60.80
N ARG A 265 -33.59 12.53 -60.30
CA ARG A 265 -34.58 13.24 -61.16
C ARG A 265 -33.96 14.48 -61.79
N ILE A 266 -33.37 15.35 -60.97
CA ILE A 266 -32.73 16.60 -61.40
C ILE A 266 -31.63 16.32 -62.44
N ASP A 267 -30.81 15.29 -62.28
CA ASP A 267 -29.77 14.90 -63.24
C ASP A 267 -30.35 14.45 -64.60
N LYS A 268 -31.54 13.81 -64.60
CA LYS A 268 -32.25 13.43 -65.84
C LYS A 268 -32.86 14.65 -66.51
N ASP A 269 -33.50 15.53 -65.75
CA ASP A 269 -34.11 16.76 -66.25
C ASP A 269 -33.02 17.71 -66.81
N LEU A 270 -31.88 17.81 -66.11
CA LEU A 270 -30.68 18.51 -66.56
C LEU A 270 -30.10 17.87 -67.83
N SER A 271 -30.00 16.54 -67.91
CA SER A 271 -29.49 15.84 -69.09
C SER A 271 -30.40 16.05 -70.32
N ALA A 272 -31.72 16.01 -70.13
CA ALA A 272 -32.70 16.31 -71.17
C ALA A 272 -32.58 17.78 -71.64
N ALA A 273 -32.52 18.73 -70.71
CA ALA A 273 -32.33 20.15 -71.01
C ALA A 273 -30.99 20.41 -71.72
N GLN A 274 -29.90 19.72 -71.35
CA GLN A 274 -28.62 19.80 -72.06
C GLN A 274 -28.71 19.23 -73.48
N GLN A 275 -29.42 18.12 -73.69
CA GLN A 275 -29.62 17.54 -75.02
C GLN A 275 -30.46 18.45 -75.93
N GLU A 276 -31.52 19.06 -75.40
CA GLU A 276 -32.34 20.01 -76.14
C GLU A 276 -31.61 21.32 -76.42
N ASN A 277 -30.80 21.82 -75.47
CA ASN A 277 -29.95 23.00 -75.68
C ASN A 277 -28.86 22.74 -76.75
N ARG A 278 -28.27 21.54 -76.82
CA ARG A 278 -27.39 21.14 -77.93
C ARG A 278 -28.12 21.17 -79.27
N ARG A 279 -29.29 20.52 -79.36
CA ARG A 279 -30.13 20.51 -80.58
C ARG A 279 -30.51 21.93 -81.04
N LEU A 280 -30.86 22.82 -80.11
CA LEU A 280 -31.18 24.22 -80.41
C LEU A 280 -29.94 25.01 -80.84
N SER A 281 -28.78 24.75 -80.23
CA SER A 281 -27.49 25.37 -80.60
C SER A 281 -27.01 24.92 -81.98
N GLU A 282 -27.15 23.64 -82.31
CA GLU A 282 -26.85 23.06 -83.62
C GLU A 282 -27.76 23.66 -84.71
N ALA A 283 -29.08 23.70 -84.49
CA ALA A 283 -30.03 24.33 -85.40
C ALA A 283 -29.79 25.85 -85.58
N LEU A 284 -29.39 26.55 -84.50
CA LEU A 284 -28.99 27.95 -84.56
C LEU A 284 -27.70 28.13 -85.37
N GLN A 285 -26.74 27.21 -85.25
CA GLN A 285 -25.48 27.24 -85.99
C GLN A 285 -25.70 26.97 -87.50
N GLU A 286 -26.59 26.05 -87.87
CA GLU A 286 -27.02 25.84 -89.27
C GLU A 286 -27.74 27.08 -89.84
N ALA A 287 -28.63 27.70 -89.06
CA ALA A 287 -29.28 28.95 -89.44
C ALA A 287 -28.28 30.10 -89.63
N GLN A 288 -27.25 30.19 -88.77
CA GLN A 288 -26.18 31.18 -88.89
C GLN A 288 -25.23 30.92 -90.07
N GLN A 289 -24.98 29.66 -90.45
CA GLN A 289 -24.16 29.32 -91.63
C GLN A 289 -24.89 29.52 -92.96
N THR A 290 -26.22 29.33 -92.99
CA THR A 290 -27.05 29.57 -94.18
C THR A 290 -27.35 31.06 -94.41
N LEU A 291 -27.37 31.88 -93.36
CA LEU A 291 -27.57 33.34 -93.39
C LEU A 291 -26.64 34.11 -94.36
N PRO A 292 -25.30 33.92 -94.36
CA PRO A 292 -24.40 34.60 -95.30
C PRO A 292 -24.55 34.09 -96.74
N ALA A 293 -24.89 32.81 -96.94
CA ALA A 293 -25.15 32.26 -98.27
C ALA A 293 -26.42 32.87 -98.89
N LEU A 294 -27.49 33.04 -98.09
CA LEU A 294 -28.70 33.74 -98.49
C LEU A 294 -28.47 35.24 -98.71
N HIS A 295 -27.70 35.91 -97.85
CA HIS A 295 -27.32 37.32 -98.05
C HIS A 295 -26.54 37.53 -99.36
N ARG A 296 -25.58 36.66 -99.67
CA ARG A 296 -24.84 36.71 -100.93
C ARG A 296 -25.76 36.54 -102.14
N ARG A 297 -26.68 35.56 -102.09
CA ARG A 297 -27.65 35.31 -103.17
C ARG A 297 -28.64 36.47 -103.35
N LEU A 298 -29.03 37.14 -102.25
CA LEU A 298 -29.84 38.37 -102.26
C LEU A 298 -29.06 39.57 -102.82
N GLN A 299 -27.76 39.68 -102.52
CA GLN A 299 -26.88 40.73 -103.05
C GLN A 299 -26.66 40.54 -104.57
N GLU A 300 -26.46 39.30 -105.02
CA GLU A 300 -26.35 38.93 -106.43
C GLU A 300 -27.66 39.23 -107.20
N ASP A 301 -28.82 38.90 -106.64
CA ASP A 301 -30.14 39.23 -107.22
C ASP A 301 -30.44 40.74 -107.22
N ASN A 302 -30.06 41.48 -106.17
CA ASN A 302 -30.18 42.94 -106.15
C ASN A 302 -29.24 43.63 -107.15
N GLN A 303 -28.01 43.12 -107.35
CA GLN A 303 -27.12 43.59 -108.41
C GLN A 303 -27.69 43.25 -109.81
N ALA A 304 -28.31 42.08 -109.98
CA ALA A 304 -28.99 41.72 -111.22
C ALA A 304 -30.18 42.66 -111.51
N LYS A 305 -31.01 42.98 -110.50
CA LYS A 305 -32.11 43.95 -110.60
C LYS A 305 -31.62 45.36 -110.91
N ALA A 306 -30.53 45.82 -110.31
CA ALA A 306 -29.93 47.12 -110.62
C ALA A 306 -29.41 47.18 -112.08
N LYS A 307 -28.72 46.14 -112.54
CA LYS A 307 -28.28 45.99 -113.94
C LYS A 307 -29.48 45.92 -114.91
N MET A 308 -30.54 45.21 -114.54
CA MET A 308 -31.79 45.13 -115.32
C MET A 308 -32.50 46.49 -115.40
N ALA A 309 -32.53 47.27 -114.32
CA ALA A 309 -33.11 48.61 -114.29
C ALA A 309 -32.33 49.58 -115.20
N ALA A 310 -30.99 49.58 -115.10
CA ALA A 310 -30.13 50.34 -116.01
C ALA A 310 -30.31 49.91 -117.47
N SER A 311 -30.40 48.61 -117.74
CA SER A 311 -30.68 48.08 -119.08
C SER A 311 -32.08 48.45 -119.59
N LYS A 312 -33.11 48.51 -118.73
CA LYS A 312 -34.45 48.99 -119.08
C LYS A 312 -34.48 50.48 -119.37
N ALA A 313 -33.73 51.30 -118.64
CA ALA A 313 -33.59 52.73 -118.92
C ALA A 313 -32.88 52.96 -120.28
N ARG A 314 -31.78 52.25 -120.52
CA ARG A 314 -31.04 52.30 -121.79
C ARG A 314 -31.89 51.80 -122.97
N MET A 315 -32.62 50.70 -122.78
CA MET A 315 -33.57 50.18 -123.76
C MET A 315 -34.70 51.17 -124.05
N LYS A 316 -35.25 51.88 -123.05
CA LYS A 316 -36.26 52.93 -123.30
C LYS A 316 -35.72 54.08 -124.16
N LEU A 317 -34.46 54.50 -123.96
CA LEU A 317 -33.84 55.52 -124.82
C LEU A 317 -33.66 54.99 -126.25
N MET A 318 -33.10 53.80 -126.44
CA MET A 318 -32.94 53.17 -127.75
C MET A 318 -34.29 52.94 -128.47
N ASP A 319 -35.35 52.59 -127.73
CA ASP A 319 -36.71 52.40 -128.25
C ASP A 319 -37.39 53.74 -128.62
N GLN A 320 -37.00 54.83 -127.96
CA GLN A 320 -37.44 56.18 -128.29
C GLN A 320 -36.69 56.74 -129.52
N GLU A 321 -35.37 56.51 -129.59
CA GLU A 321 -34.55 56.77 -130.78
C GLU A 321 -35.02 55.95 -132.00
N LEU A 322 -35.41 54.68 -131.81
CA LEU A 322 -35.98 53.84 -132.86
C LEU A 322 -37.31 54.38 -133.41
N ARG A 323 -38.20 54.89 -132.54
CA ARG A 323 -39.46 55.51 -132.97
C ARG A 323 -39.19 56.77 -133.79
N ASP A 324 -38.31 57.65 -133.30
CA ASP A 324 -37.87 58.85 -134.02
C ASP A 324 -37.22 58.52 -135.37
N LEU A 325 -36.43 57.43 -135.44
CA LEU A 325 -35.81 56.98 -136.68
C LEU A 325 -36.80 56.31 -137.64
N THR A 326 -37.82 55.62 -137.11
CA THR A 326 -38.91 55.02 -137.90
C THR A 326 -39.76 56.11 -138.55
N VAL A 327 -40.17 57.14 -137.80
CA VAL A 327 -40.92 58.29 -138.35
C VAL A 327 -40.09 59.03 -139.40
N LYS A 328 -38.77 59.20 -139.18
CA LYS A 328 -37.86 59.75 -140.20
C LYS A 328 -37.76 58.86 -141.44
N HIS A 329 -37.76 57.54 -141.28
CA HIS A 329 -37.72 56.58 -142.38
C HIS A 329 -39.03 56.58 -143.18
N GLU A 330 -40.19 56.62 -142.53
CA GLU A 330 -41.50 56.72 -143.19
C GLU A 330 -41.66 58.06 -143.94
N LEU A 331 -41.23 59.18 -143.37
CA LEU A 331 -41.19 60.47 -144.07
C LEU A 331 -40.24 60.44 -145.29
N LEU A 332 -39.08 59.77 -145.17
CA LEU A 332 -38.12 59.65 -146.27
C LEU A 332 -38.62 58.68 -147.35
N LEU A 333 -39.35 57.63 -146.99
CA LEU A 333 -40.06 56.73 -147.92
C LEU A 333 -41.14 57.49 -148.68
N GLN A 334 -42.00 58.25 -148.01
CA GLN A 334 -43.02 59.08 -148.68
C GLN A 334 -42.41 60.14 -149.61
N ALA A 335 -41.23 60.69 -149.27
CA ALA A 335 -40.48 61.55 -150.17
C ALA A 335 -39.92 60.80 -151.38
N PHE A 336 -39.38 59.60 -151.17
CA PHE A 336 -38.84 58.74 -152.23
C PHE A 336 -39.93 58.25 -153.20
N GLU A 337 -41.11 57.84 -152.69
CA GLU A 337 -42.27 57.47 -153.52
C GLU A 337 -42.73 58.63 -154.41
N LYS A 338 -42.79 59.86 -153.88
CA LYS A 338 -43.09 61.05 -154.69
C LYS A 338 -42.05 61.28 -155.79
N VAL A 339 -40.76 61.18 -155.47
CA VAL A 339 -39.69 61.31 -156.48
C VAL A 339 -39.73 60.19 -157.53
N GLN A 340 -40.14 58.97 -157.17
CA GLN A 340 -40.39 57.89 -158.13
C GLN A 340 -41.62 58.18 -159.01
N GLN A 341 -42.71 58.70 -158.44
CA GLN A 341 -43.90 59.09 -159.20
C GLN A 341 -43.58 60.22 -160.18
N GLU A 342 -42.83 61.25 -159.76
CA GLU A 342 -42.38 62.34 -160.62
C GLU A 342 -41.46 61.87 -161.75
N ARG A 343 -40.53 60.94 -161.47
CA ARG A 343 -39.70 60.25 -162.48
C ARG A 343 -40.56 59.53 -163.51
N ASP A 344 -41.54 58.75 -163.07
CA ASP A 344 -42.36 57.92 -163.96
C ASP A 344 -43.37 58.74 -164.78
N ASP A 345 -43.86 59.85 -164.22
CA ASP A 345 -44.63 60.85 -164.95
C ASP A 345 -43.79 61.55 -166.03
N LEU A 346 -42.53 61.89 -165.73
CA LEU A 346 -41.58 62.44 -166.70
C LEU A 346 -41.27 61.43 -167.82
N LEU A 347 -41.02 60.16 -167.48
CA LEU A 347 -40.79 59.09 -168.47
C LEU A 347 -42.03 58.84 -169.34
N ARG A 348 -43.24 58.84 -168.77
CA ARG A 348 -44.49 58.74 -169.55
C ARG A 348 -44.67 59.94 -170.48
N ARG A 349 -44.45 61.18 -170.01
CA ARG A 349 -44.52 62.40 -170.85
C ARG A 349 -43.47 62.41 -171.97
N GLN A 350 -42.25 61.95 -171.70
CA GLN A 350 -41.19 61.81 -172.71
C GLN A 350 -41.59 60.78 -173.78
N THR A 351 -42.11 59.63 -173.36
CA THR A 351 -42.60 58.57 -174.27
C THR A 351 -43.73 59.08 -175.16
N GLN A 352 -44.69 59.82 -174.58
CA GLN A 352 -45.80 60.45 -175.31
C GLN A 352 -45.29 61.43 -176.38
N ALA A 353 -44.35 62.30 -176.02
CA ALA A 353 -43.78 63.29 -176.95
C ALA A 353 -42.99 62.62 -178.10
N ILE A 354 -42.31 61.50 -177.84
CA ILE A 354 -41.62 60.72 -178.88
C ILE A 354 -42.63 60.13 -179.87
N LEU A 355 -43.76 59.59 -179.38
CA LEU A 355 -44.82 59.04 -180.23
C LEU A 355 -45.49 60.12 -181.10
N ASP A 356 -45.77 61.31 -180.55
CA ASP A 356 -46.31 62.43 -181.33
C ASP A 356 -45.35 62.90 -182.44
N VAL A 357 -44.04 62.90 -182.16
CA VAL A 357 -43.01 63.20 -183.16
C VAL A 357 -42.94 62.11 -184.25
N GLN A 358 -43.04 60.84 -183.87
CA GLN A 358 -43.07 59.72 -184.82
C GLN A 358 -44.33 59.71 -185.71
N GLN A 359 -45.51 60.05 -185.18
CA GLN A 359 -46.71 60.20 -186.01
C GLN A 359 -46.56 61.36 -187.00
N ARG A 360 -46.00 62.50 -186.56
CA ARG A 360 -45.75 63.66 -187.43
C ARG A 360 -44.67 63.41 -188.49
N SER A 361 -43.65 62.58 -188.22
CA SER A 361 -42.66 62.19 -189.23
C SER A 361 -43.23 61.17 -190.22
N GLY A 362 -43.95 60.15 -189.75
CA GLY A 362 -44.61 59.15 -190.60
C GLY A 362 -45.60 59.77 -191.59
N LEU A 363 -46.41 60.75 -191.15
CA LEU A 363 -47.31 61.51 -192.02
C LEU A 363 -46.58 62.34 -193.09
N LYS A 364 -45.36 62.81 -192.83
CA LYS A 364 -44.51 63.44 -193.85
C LYS A 364 -43.89 62.42 -194.81
N GLN A 365 -43.43 61.29 -194.29
CA GLN A 365 -42.76 60.24 -195.07
C GLN A 365 -43.73 59.62 -196.10
N LEU A 366 -44.93 59.23 -195.68
CA LEU A 366 -45.94 58.64 -196.56
C LEU A 366 -46.42 59.62 -197.66
N LEU A 367 -46.33 60.94 -197.40
CA LEU A 367 -46.61 61.99 -198.39
C LEU A 367 -45.44 62.21 -199.37
N LEU A 368 -44.20 61.92 -198.96
CA LEU A 368 -43.02 61.91 -199.84
C LEU A 368 -42.97 60.64 -200.72
N GLU A 369 -43.27 59.47 -200.16
CA GLU A 369 -43.37 58.19 -200.89
C GLU A 369 -44.39 58.31 -202.04
N ARG A 370 -45.55 58.94 -201.77
CA ARG A 370 -46.59 59.21 -202.76
C ARG A 370 -46.20 60.22 -203.86
N LYS A 371 -45.13 61.01 -203.65
CA LYS A 371 -44.48 61.83 -204.71
C LYS A 371 -43.37 61.08 -205.44
N LEU A 372 -42.61 60.25 -204.73
CA LEU A 372 -41.53 59.44 -205.31
C LEU A 372 -42.06 58.43 -206.32
N ALA A 373 -43.15 57.72 -206.00
CA ALA A 373 -43.79 56.79 -206.94
C ALA A 373 -44.19 57.48 -208.27
N ALA A 374 -44.78 58.67 -208.19
CA ALA A 374 -45.17 59.46 -209.38
C ALA A 374 -43.97 60.01 -210.18
N LEU A 375 -42.78 60.14 -209.58
CA LEU A 375 -41.55 60.47 -210.29
C LEU A 375 -40.92 59.23 -210.94
N THR A 376 -40.90 58.08 -210.26
CA THR A 376 -40.44 56.80 -210.82
C THR A 376 -41.23 56.44 -212.08
N GLU A 377 -42.54 56.73 -212.08
CA GLU A 377 -43.45 56.60 -213.24
C GLU A 377 -43.01 57.36 -214.51
N THR A 378 -42.01 58.25 -214.41
CA THR A 378 -41.46 59.03 -215.53
C THR A 378 -40.05 58.61 -215.97
N VAL A 379 -39.27 57.94 -215.10
CA VAL A 379 -37.86 57.59 -215.37
C VAL A 379 -37.74 56.27 -216.13
N GLU A 380 -38.51 55.24 -215.74
CA GLU A 380 -38.49 53.93 -216.42
C GLU A 380 -38.94 54.06 -217.89
N LYS A 381 -39.86 55.00 -218.17
CA LYS A 381 -40.29 55.39 -219.53
C LYS A 381 -39.19 56.08 -220.36
N LYS A 382 -38.06 56.49 -219.77
CA LYS A 382 -36.92 57.17 -220.43
C LYS A 382 -35.76 56.23 -220.72
N GLU A 383 -35.35 55.37 -219.78
CA GLU A 383 -34.20 54.48 -219.98
C GLU A 383 -34.42 53.45 -221.09
N ALA A 384 -35.68 53.08 -221.34
CA ALA A 384 -36.11 52.26 -222.50
C ALA A 384 -35.70 52.83 -223.88
N GLN A 385 -35.19 54.07 -223.95
CA GLN A 385 -34.73 54.72 -225.19
C GLN A 385 -33.20 54.79 -225.34
N LEU A 386 -32.41 54.56 -224.28
CA LEU A 386 -31.00 54.98 -224.23
C LEU A 386 -29.97 53.83 -224.36
N CYS A 387 -30.31 52.61 -223.96
CA CYS A 387 -29.41 51.45 -224.05
C CYS A 387 -29.06 51.02 -225.50
N ALA A 388 -29.62 51.66 -226.52
CA ALA A 388 -29.33 51.38 -227.93
C ALA A 388 -28.01 52.00 -228.46
N ALA A 389 -27.30 52.84 -227.69
CA ALA A 389 -26.42 53.86 -228.27
C ALA A 389 -24.88 53.67 -228.15
N LEU A 390 -24.32 52.96 -227.16
CA LEU A 390 -22.93 53.18 -226.70
C LEU A 390 -21.93 52.02 -226.90
N SER A 391 -21.81 51.46 -228.10
CA SER A 391 -21.01 50.24 -228.37
C SER A 391 -19.55 50.43 -228.88
N THR A 392 -18.78 51.46 -228.48
CA THR A 392 -17.43 51.76 -229.07
C THR A 392 -16.36 52.47 -228.15
N SER A 393 -15.10 51.94 -228.04
CA SER A 393 -13.76 52.58 -227.64
C SER A 393 -12.91 52.00 -226.41
N LYS A 394 -11.69 52.53 -226.02
CA LYS A 394 -10.59 51.90 -225.12
C LYS A 394 -9.60 52.84 -224.26
N VAL A 395 -9.09 52.52 -222.97
CA VAL A 395 -7.78 52.88 -222.17
C VAL A 395 -7.79 53.24 -220.58
N ALA A 396 -6.70 53.08 -219.71
CA ALA A 396 -6.55 53.41 -218.19
C ALA A 396 -5.11 53.39 -217.41
N GLN A 397 -4.83 53.99 -216.17
CA GLN A 397 -3.59 53.85 -215.22
C GLN A 397 -3.44 54.64 -213.80
N SER A 398 -2.46 54.35 -212.82
CA SER A 398 -1.68 55.23 -211.78
C SER A 398 -1.50 54.96 -210.17
N ALA A 399 -0.49 55.59 -209.44
CA ALA A 399 -0.15 55.88 -207.93
C ALA A 399 0.51 54.84 -206.88
N GLY A 400 1.14 55.05 -205.64
CA GLY A 400 1.75 56.13 -204.70
C GLY A 400 2.13 55.74 -203.16
N GLY A 401 3.04 56.41 -202.32
CA GLY A 401 3.30 56.18 -200.79
C GLY A 401 4.57 56.76 -199.96
N SER A 402 4.66 56.83 -198.55
CA SER A 402 5.80 57.30 -197.58
C SER A 402 5.49 57.28 -195.98
N ALA A 403 6.23 57.60 -194.82
CA ALA A 403 7.58 57.43 -194.09
C ALA A 403 7.64 57.92 -192.51
N ALA A 404 8.68 57.71 -191.60
CA ALA A 404 8.73 58.09 -190.09
C ALA A 404 10.09 58.12 -189.20
N ASN A 405 10.24 58.85 -188.02
CA ASN A 405 11.36 58.78 -186.98
C ASN A 405 11.30 59.75 -185.69
N LYS A 406 11.43 59.36 -184.36
CA LYS A 406 11.55 60.34 -183.18
C LYS A 406 11.78 59.95 -181.63
N VAL A 407 12.59 58.97 -181.17
CA VAL A 407 12.38 58.37 -179.79
C VAL A 407 13.31 58.71 -178.58
N GLU A 408 14.55 59.21 -178.71
CA GLU A 408 15.65 58.79 -177.78
C GLU A 408 15.97 59.65 -176.51
N ASP A 409 15.82 60.98 -176.51
CA ASP A 409 16.60 61.88 -175.62
C ASP A 409 16.27 61.89 -174.09
N ILE A 410 15.11 61.42 -173.64
CA ILE A 410 14.56 61.82 -172.31
C ILE A 410 15.17 61.04 -171.11
N LEU A 411 15.99 60.01 -171.35
CA LEU A 411 16.44 59.09 -170.30
C LEU A 411 17.54 59.63 -169.36
N GLU A 412 18.46 60.48 -169.83
CA GLU A 412 19.64 60.89 -169.04
C GLU A 412 19.33 61.71 -167.78
N SER A 413 18.23 62.48 -167.80
CA SER A 413 17.85 63.43 -166.75
C SER A 413 17.68 62.80 -165.35
N LYS A 414 17.44 61.49 -165.26
CA LYS A 414 17.22 60.81 -163.97
C LYS A 414 18.48 60.44 -163.19
N GLN A 415 19.68 60.51 -163.79
CA GLN A 415 20.86 59.89 -163.20
C GLN A 415 21.54 60.73 -162.10
N VAL A 416 21.49 62.06 -162.18
CA VAL A 416 22.25 62.95 -161.27
C VAL A 416 21.71 62.93 -159.85
N THR A 417 20.39 63.11 -159.68
CA THR A 417 19.72 63.31 -158.38
C THR A 417 19.78 62.10 -157.44
N ILE A 418 20.21 60.93 -157.94
CA ILE A 418 20.39 59.71 -157.16
C ILE A 418 21.69 59.76 -156.32
N ASN A 419 22.73 60.40 -156.85
CA ASN A 419 24.07 60.37 -156.23
C ASN A 419 24.12 61.18 -154.92
N ASP A 420 23.51 62.36 -154.88
CA ASP A 420 23.51 63.24 -153.70
C ASP A 420 22.85 62.58 -152.47
N LEU A 421 21.76 61.81 -152.70
CA LEU A 421 21.07 61.08 -151.64
C LEU A 421 21.90 59.91 -151.08
N GLN A 422 22.74 59.28 -151.90
CA GLN A 422 23.66 58.23 -151.43
C GLN A 422 24.80 58.81 -150.57
N GLY A 423 25.27 60.02 -150.89
CA GLY A 423 26.27 60.75 -150.09
C GLY A 423 25.75 61.31 -148.75
N GLY A 424 24.44 61.29 -148.52
CA GLY A 424 23.82 61.55 -147.21
C GLY A 424 23.94 60.34 -146.30
N LEU A 425 23.20 59.27 -146.62
CA LEU A 425 23.05 58.07 -145.79
C LEU A 425 24.40 57.43 -145.36
N ALA A 426 25.42 57.50 -146.22
CA ALA A 426 26.75 56.97 -145.92
C ALA A 426 27.53 57.73 -144.84
N ARG A 427 27.10 58.93 -144.42
CA ARG A 427 27.68 59.68 -143.28
C ARG A 427 27.00 59.27 -141.97
N ASP A 428 25.68 59.29 -141.93
CA ASP A 428 24.88 58.94 -140.75
C ASP A 428 25.24 57.53 -140.21
N CYS A 429 25.51 56.58 -141.10
CA CYS A 429 25.98 55.24 -140.72
C CYS A 429 27.36 55.23 -140.04
N LYS A 430 28.29 56.12 -140.43
CA LYS A 430 29.63 56.20 -139.82
C LYS A 430 29.58 56.77 -138.41
N GLU A 431 28.85 57.87 -138.21
CA GLU A 431 28.70 58.50 -136.89
C GLU A 431 28.08 57.53 -135.87
N TYR A 432 27.11 56.72 -136.31
CA TYR A 432 26.53 55.65 -135.50
C TYR A 432 27.58 54.58 -135.10
N ASP A 433 28.33 54.03 -136.05
CA ASP A 433 29.29 52.95 -135.77
C ASP A 433 30.54 53.42 -135.00
N GLU A 434 30.90 54.71 -135.07
CA GLU A 434 31.94 55.32 -134.23
C GLU A 434 31.47 55.52 -132.78
N LEU A 435 30.22 55.96 -132.59
CA LEU A 435 29.61 56.05 -131.25
C LEU A 435 29.51 54.66 -130.60
N LEU A 436 29.08 53.65 -131.36
CA LEU A 436 28.97 52.26 -130.90
C LEU A 436 30.32 51.72 -130.40
N ARG A 437 31.41 51.99 -131.14
CA ARG A 437 32.78 51.59 -130.80
C ARG A 437 33.27 52.25 -129.51
N SER A 438 33.05 53.56 -129.35
CA SER A 438 33.44 54.28 -128.13
C SER A 438 32.70 53.79 -126.88
N CYS A 439 31.48 53.26 -127.03
CA CYS A 439 30.76 52.61 -125.93
C CYS A 439 31.38 51.25 -125.56
N GLN A 440 31.78 50.43 -126.53
CA GLN A 440 32.42 49.13 -126.30
C GLN A 440 33.78 49.28 -125.60
N GLU A 441 34.61 50.21 -126.06
CA GLU A 441 35.93 50.51 -125.47
C GLU A 441 35.82 50.92 -123.99
N LYS A 442 34.84 51.76 -123.65
CA LYS A 442 34.58 52.19 -122.26
C LYS A 442 34.10 51.05 -121.36
N LEU A 443 33.32 50.10 -121.88
CA LEU A 443 32.88 48.93 -121.12
C LEU A 443 34.04 47.94 -120.87
N GLN A 444 34.93 47.77 -121.85
CA GLN A 444 36.19 47.02 -121.68
C GLN A 444 37.10 47.66 -120.62
N ALA A 445 37.24 48.99 -120.63
CA ALA A 445 38.04 49.73 -119.65
C ALA A 445 37.52 49.62 -118.19
N LEU A 446 36.24 49.26 -118.02
CA LEU A 446 35.61 48.99 -116.72
C LEU A 446 35.62 47.49 -116.33
N GLY A 447 36.23 46.63 -117.15
CA GLY A 447 36.38 45.19 -116.86
C GLY A 447 35.11 44.35 -117.07
N VAL A 448 34.09 44.86 -117.78
CA VAL A 448 32.82 44.16 -118.01
C VAL A 448 32.93 43.20 -119.22
N PRO A 449 32.65 41.89 -119.05
CA PRO A 449 32.63 40.94 -120.18
C PRO A 449 31.48 41.21 -121.16
N LEU A 450 31.78 41.24 -122.47
CA LEU A 450 30.86 41.67 -123.53
C LEU A 450 30.01 40.54 -124.16
N TYR A 451 29.64 39.50 -123.40
CA TYR A 451 28.98 38.30 -123.97
C TYR A 451 27.49 38.49 -124.35
N ASP A 452 26.79 39.46 -123.76
CA ASP A 452 25.36 39.75 -124.00
C ASP A 452 25.11 41.26 -124.24
N PHE A 453 25.82 41.86 -125.21
CA PHE A 453 25.63 43.29 -125.55
C PHE A 453 24.49 43.48 -126.58
N PRO A 454 23.45 44.31 -126.30
CA PRO A 454 22.22 44.30 -127.09
C PRO A 454 22.23 45.17 -128.37
N PHE A 455 23.23 46.05 -128.55
CA PHE A 455 23.28 46.98 -129.69
C PHE A 455 24.13 46.42 -130.85
N ARG A 456 23.74 46.73 -132.09
CA ARG A 456 24.30 46.16 -133.34
C ARG A 456 24.78 47.27 -134.29
N PRO A 457 25.76 47.02 -135.18
CA PRO A 457 26.21 48.00 -136.17
C PRO A 457 25.12 48.47 -137.14
N SER A 458 25.35 49.62 -137.78
CA SER A 458 24.45 50.24 -138.76
C SER A 458 23.97 49.25 -139.85
N GLN A 459 24.89 48.42 -140.35
CA GLN A 459 24.67 47.38 -141.35
C GLN A 459 23.68 46.27 -140.94
N GLN A 460 23.38 46.10 -139.65
CA GLN A 460 22.41 45.10 -139.17
C GLN A 460 21.05 45.71 -138.79
N ILE A 461 20.99 46.99 -138.43
CA ILE A 461 19.74 47.66 -138.02
C ILE A 461 18.87 48.00 -139.24
N LEU A 462 19.48 48.45 -140.34
CA LEU A 462 18.79 48.77 -141.59
C LEU A 462 18.32 47.53 -142.38
N GLY A 463 18.15 46.39 -141.72
CA GLY A 463 18.11 45.07 -142.34
C GLY A 463 17.02 44.91 -143.41
N ARG A 464 17.29 44.73 -144.72
CA ARG A 464 18.52 44.87 -145.54
C ARG A 464 19.85 44.36 -144.99
N GLN A 465 19.77 43.21 -144.34
CA GLN A 465 20.34 42.04 -144.98
C GLN A 465 19.08 41.35 -145.53
N ASP A 466 18.91 41.20 -146.84
CA ASP A 466 19.70 40.32 -147.71
C ASP A 466 19.83 38.93 -147.09
N SER A 467 19.70 37.89 -147.91
CA SER A 467 20.18 36.58 -147.48
C SER A 467 21.71 36.66 -147.45
N PRO A 468 22.37 36.50 -146.28
CA PRO A 468 23.78 36.14 -146.28
C PRO A 468 23.81 34.66 -146.69
N GLY A 469 23.76 34.41 -148.00
CA GLY A 469 23.81 33.05 -148.51
C GLY A 469 25.20 32.42 -148.32
N PRO A 470 25.43 31.25 -148.94
CA PRO A 470 26.49 31.23 -149.94
C PRO A 470 26.26 32.45 -150.88
N ASP A 471 26.96 33.57 -150.74
CA ASP A 471 28.41 33.72 -150.96
C ASP A 471 29.39 32.85 -150.17
N PRO A 472 30.52 32.42 -150.78
CA PRO A 472 30.98 32.78 -152.13
C PRO A 472 31.10 31.60 -153.09
N LYS A 473 30.68 31.80 -154.35
CA LYS A 473 30.98 30.93 -155.52
C LYS A 473 30.21 29.58 -155.52
N HIS A 474 30.06 28.89 -156.65
CA HIS A 474 30.66 29.06 -157.98
C HIS A 474 29.64 29.27 -159.09
#